data_AF-A0A2E0ZMV5-F1
#
_entry.id   AF-A0A2E0ZMV5-F1
#
_cell.length_a   1.000
_cell.length_b   1.000
_cell.length_c   1.000
_cell.angle_alpha   90.00
_cell.angle_beta   90.00
_cell.angle_gamma   90.00
#
_symmetry.space_group_name_H-M   'P 1'
#
loop_
_entity.id
_entity.type
_entity.pdbx_description
1 polymer ?
#
loop_
_entity_poly.entity_id
_entity_poly.type
_entity_poly.pdbx_seq_one_letter_code
_entity_poly.pdbx_strand_id
1 'polypeptide(L)'
;MKRIGLFFLLLLLLPFTVQAQTADPTPTPNPDDSGDPIPRVHTVAEGENLTYIASLYEITIEELLALNGLSNADNLFVGQTLIIPGGEGEAVATVYTVGGGDTLAQIAAVFNTTPTAVLQSNRMINPAQEPAAGQTVTVVSRTGSALPQPVTGTPHVVAPGETVTTIAAQYNIAPAALAAANDLPYPAYLFTGQRLRIPGEAPFQYLRGEWQQVVIRPFPIIPGNTVSIYVENLLEGRPSGQFGDQSLQFFPEGDGFAALVGIDAFAEPGLFTLRLEGSGSRPWRPFTQQVQVEPGNYSLQQIPLDDDPELRQQEDEILDIFYRVSSEPRQWEGVFSSPVPEAVITAPYGDARSYNGGPVEIYHSGVDFAGTVGTPILAPANGTVVFNDLLELRGNTVILDHGQGVFSAYFHLSETFVAVGDQVAAGQTIAAGGSTGLSTGPHLHWDLRIHGVPVNGLQWLETPFP
;
A
#
# COMPACT_ATOMS: atom_id res chain seq x y z
N MET A 1 64.28 -63.68 -1.94
CA MET A 1 65.22 -63.64 -0.80
C MET A 1 65.32 -62.20 -0.30
N LYS A 2 65.03 -61.95 0.99
CA LYS A 2 65.63 -60.97 1.95
C LYS A 2 66.31 -59.70 1.34
N ARG A 3 66.11 -58.44 1.77
CA ARG A 3 65.92 -57.80 3.10
C ARG A 3 65.82 -56.26 2.88
N ILE A 4 64.95 -55.53 3.60
CA ILE A 4 65.23 -54.53 4.67
C ILE A 4 66.07 -53.29 4.28
N GLY A 5 65.49 -52.08 4.44
CA GLY A 5 66.02 -51.11 5.42
C GLY A 5 66.41 -49.69 4.98
N LEU A 6 65.66 -48.71 5.53
CA LEU A 6 66.14 -47.55 6.32
C LEU A 6 66.54 -46.21 5.65
N PHE A 7 65.66 -45.21 5.85
CA PHE A 7 65.86 -43.82 6.32
C PHE A 7 67.25 -43.16 6.21
N PHE A 8 67.31 -41.94 5.65
CA PHE A 8 67.91 -40.77 6.34
C PHE A 8 67.46 -39.43 5.73
N LEU A 9 67.09 -38.51 6.61
CA LEU A 9 66.70 -37.11 6.40
C LEU A 9 67.96 -36.23 6.54
N LEU A 10 68.17 -35.24 5.66
CA LEU A 10 68.90 -34.03 6.07
C LEU A 10 68.50 -32.81 5.22
N LEU A 11 67.96 -31.83 5.93
CA LEU A 11 67.65 -30.47 5.53
C LEU A 11 68.88 -29.60 5.86
N LEU A 12 69.31 -28.67 4.99
CA LEU A 12 69.60 -27.27 5.38
C LEU A 12 70.03 -26.37 4.21
N LEU A 13 69.18 -25.36 3.99
CA LEU A 13 69.39 -23.94 3.66
C LEU A 13 70.82 -23.38 3.48
N LEU A 14 70.98 -22.49 2.49
CA LEU A 14 71.44 -21.08 2.60
C LEU A 14 71.45 -20.37 1.19
N PRO A 15 71.55 -19.02 1.07
CA PRO A 15 70.47 -18.23 0.48
C PRO A 15 70.87 -17.24 -0.66
N PHE A 16 69.85 -16.54 -1.16
CA PHE A 16 69.83 -15.24 -1.86
C PHE A 16 70.62 -15.03 -3.16
N THR A 17 69.86 -14.75 -4.23
CA THR A 17 70.13 -13.64 -5.16
C THR A 17 68.81 -13.01 -5.59
N VAL A 18 68.67 -11.70 -5.38
CA VAL A 18 67.57 -10.86 -5.88
C VAL A 18 67.83 -10.57 -7.35
N GLN A 19 66.83 -10.80 -8.20
CA GLN A 19 66.80 -10.27 -9.56
C GLN A 19 65.41 -9.70 -9.84
N ALA A 20 65.41 -8.48 -10.39
CA ALA A 20 64.26 -7.60 -10.52
C ALA A 20 63.22 -8.15 -11.51
N GLN A 21 61.99 -8.25 -10.99
CA GLN A 21 60.70 -7.90 -11.58
C GLN A 21 60.65 -7.78 -13.12
N THR A 22 60.23 -8.87 -13.76
CA THR A 22 59.32 -8.77 -14.90
C THR A 22 57.91 -9.00 -14.35
N ALA A 23 56.97 -8.14 -14.74
CA ALA A 23 55.58 -8.28 -14.33
C ALA A 23 55.03 -9.57 -14.94
N ASP A 24 54.89 -10.59 -14.11
CA ASP A 24 54.07 -11.76 -14.44
C ASP A 24 52.62 -11.27 -14.65
N PRO A 25 51.91 -11.80 -15.65
CA PRO A 25 50.49 -11.50 -15.82
C PRO A 25 49.78 -11.89 -14.53
N THR A 26 49.01 -10.94 -13.99
CA THR A 26 48.07 -11.19 -12.91
C THR A 26 47.32 -12.47 -13.23
N PRO A 27 47.31 -13.50 -12.37
CA PRO A 27 46.45 -14.64 -12.60
C PRO A 27 45.02 -14.10 -12.73
N THR A 28 44.42 -14.34 -13.90
CA THR A 28 42.99 -14.10 -14.11
C THR A 28 42.25 -14.76 -12.96
N PRO A 29 41.39 -14.05 -12.23
CA PRO A 29 40.57 -14.68 -11.20
C PRO A 29 39.79 -15.80 -11.88
N ASN A 30 39.91 -17.00 -11.30
CA ASN A 30 39.11 -18.14 -11.67
C ASN A 30 37.63 -17.74 -11.47
N PRO A 31 36.72 -17.89 -12.46
CA PRO A 31 35.33 -17.47 -12.32
C PRO A 31 34.49 -18.42 -11.43
N ASP A 32 35.15 -19.15 -10.52
CA ASP A 32 34.56 -20.16 -9.64
C ASP A 32 34.90 -19.90 -8.16
N ASP A 33 35.23 -18.65 -7.81
CA ASP A 33 35.21 -18.16 -6.42
C ASP A 33 33.81 -17.62 -6.10
N SER A 34 32.78 -18.46 -6.32
CA SER A 34 31.52 -18.32 -5.62
C SER A 34 31.77 -18.84 -4.21
N GLY A 35 32.13 -17.92 -3.31
CA GLY A 35 32.05 -18.16 -1.87
C GLY A 35 30.60 -18.43 -1.49
N ASP A 36 30.14 -19.64 -1.77
CA ASP A 36 28.81 -20.10 -1.42
C ASP A 36 28.74 -20.17 0.12
N PRO A 37 27.74 -19.51 0.73
CA PRO A 37 27.60 -19.55 2.18
C PRO A 37 27.34 -20.98 2.66
N ILE A 38 28.24 -21.48 3.49
CA ILE A 38 28.06 -22.77 4.16
C ILE A 38 27.19 -22.54 5.40
N PRO A 39 26.02 -23.19 5.54
CA PRO A 39 25.20 -23.05 6.75
C PRO A 39 25.98 -23.56 7.96
N ARG A 40 25.84 -22.87 9.11
CA ARG A 40 26.34 -23.41 10.37
C ARG A 40 25.54 -24.66 10.69
N VAL A 41 26.25 -25.77 10.77
CA VAL A 41 25.67 -27.07 11.10
C VAL A 41 26.22 -27.59 12.41
N HIS A 42 25.35 -28.20 13.20
CA HIS A 42 25.71 -28.94 14.40
C HIS A 42 25.37 -30.41 14.18
N THR A 43 26.33 -31.30 14.38
CA THR A 43 26.09 -32.74 14.29
C THR A 43 25.87 -33.27 15.69
N VAL A 44 24.70 -33.83 15.93
CA VAL A 44 24.26 -34.31 17.26
C VAL A 44 25.20 -35.41 17.74
N ALA A 45 25.86 -35.17 18.87
CA ALA A 45 26.73 -36.13 19.54
C ALA A 45 25.94 -37.04 20.49
N GLU A 46 26.59 -38.13 20.92
CA GLU A 46 26.00 -39.08 21.86
C GLU A 46 25.68 -38.39 23.20
N GLY A 47 24.40 -38.40 23.58
CA GLY A 47 23.91 -37.82 24.84
C GLY A 47 23.47 -36.34 24.76
N GLU A 48 23.59 -35.69 23.61
CA GLU A 48 23.04 -34.35 23.41
C GLU A 48 21.52 -34.37 23.20
N ASN A 49 20.85 -33.33 23.66
CA ASN A 49 19.43 -33.10 23.42
C ASN A 49 19.20 -31.67 22.92
N LEU A 50 18.03 -31.40 22.36
CA LEU A 50 17.72 -30.08 21.80
C LEU A 50 17.84 -28.95 22.81
N THR A 51 17.54 -29.17 24.09
CA THR A 51 17.71 -28.15 25.14
C THR A 51 19.18 -27.76 25.28
N TYR A 52 20.07 -28.75 25.33
CA TYR A 52 21.51 -28.52 25.40
C TYR A 52 22.01 -27.80 24.14
N ILE A 53 21.64 -28.28 22.95
CA ILE A 53 22.08 -27.70 21.68
C ILE A 53 21.55 -26.27 21.49
N ALA A 54 20.27 -26.05 21.81
CA ALA A 54 19.66 -24.72 21.75
C ALA A 54 20.34 -23.76 22.74
N SER A 55 20.65 -24.22 23.96
CA SER A 55 21.41 -23.43 24.94
C SER A 55 22.86 -23.16 24.51
N LEU A 56 23.52 -24.11 23.85
CA LEU A 56 24.88 -23.99 23.34
C LEU A 56 25.01 -22.88 22.29
N TYR A 57 23.92 -22.63 21.56
CA TYR A 57 23.86 -21.63 20.49
C TYR A 57 22.97 -20.42 20.81
N GLU A 58 22.50 -20.31 22.06
CA GLU A 58 21.65 -19.21 22.55
C GLU A 58 20.37 -18.99 21.73
N ILE A 59 19.78 -20.08 21.23
CA ILE A 59 18.50 -20.09 20.48
C ILE A 59 17.42 -20.84 21.27
N THR A 60 16.15 -20.72 20.86
CA THR A 60 15.07 -21.50 21.46
C THR A 60 14.95 -22.89 20.85
N ILE A 61 14.32 -23.82 21.58
CA ILE A 61 14.07 -25.18 21.09
C ILE A 61 13.07 -25.12 19.92
N GLU A 62 12.08 -24.25 20.00
CA GLU A 62 11.07 -24.04 18.96
C GLU A 62 11.68 -23.57 17.64
N GLU A 63 12.63 -22.62 17.70
CA GLU A 63 13.38 -22.15 16.52
C GLU A 63 14.23 -23.27 15.91
N LEU A 64 14.91 -24.04 16.75
CA LEU A 64 15.75 -25.17 16.31
C LEU A 64 14.92 -26.29 15.67
N LEU A 65 13.72 -26.56 16.20
CA LEU A 65 12.77 -27.53 15.65
C LEU A 65 12.21 -27.06 14.30
N ALA A 66 11.75 -25.80 14.23
CA ALA A 66 11.16 -25.23 13.02
C ALA A 66 12.15 -25.20 11.85
N LEU A 67 13.41 -24.80 12.12
CA LEU A 67 14.46 -24.69 11.10
C LEU A 67 14.87 -26.06 10.52
N ASN A 68 14.73 -27.12 11.31
CA ASN A 68 15.14 -28.47 10.93
C ASN A 68 13.95 -29.37 10.56
N GLY A 69 12.75 -28.81 10.42
CA GLY A 69 11.53 -29.55 10.05
C GLY A 69 11.15 -30.64 11.05
N LEU A 70 11.49 -30.47 12.33
CA LEU A 70 11.25 -31.44 13.39
C LEU A 70 9.95 -31.10 14.13
N SER A 71 9.07 -32.08 14.27
CA SER A 71 7.75 -31.91 14.90
C SER A 71 7.75 -32.07 16.42
N ASN A 72 8.83 -32.63 17.01
CA ASN A 72 9.01 -32.77 18.46
C ASN A 72 10.49 -33.03 18.80
N ALA A 73 10.88 -32.69 20.03
CA ALA A 73 12.24 -32.80 20.57
C ALA A 73 12.76 -34.23 20.75
N ASP A 74 11.86 -35.22 20.76
CA ASP A 74 12.19 -36.63 20.99
C ASP A 74 12.72 -37.35 19.73
N ASN A 75 12.74 -36.69 18.57
CA ASN A 75 13.13 -37.27 17.28
C ASN A 75 14.61 -37.07 16.92
N LEU A 76 15.46 -36.69 17.88
CA LEU A 76 16.86 -36.43 17.63
C LEU A 76 17.70 -37.71 17.65
N PHE A 77 18.49 -37.95 16.61
CA PHE A 77 19.39 -39.11 16.54
C PHE A 77 20.86 -38.69 16.46
N VAL A 78 21.74 -39.49 17.07
CA VAL A 78 23.19 -39.27 17.01
C VAL A 78 23.66 -39.29 15.56
N GLY A 79 24.45 -38.29 15.18
CA GLY A 79 24.91 -38.08 13.80
C GLY A 79 23.93 -37.28 12.93
N GLN A 80 22.75 -36.91 13.43
CA GLN A 80 21.86 -35.98 12.74
C GLN A 80 22.51 -34.61 12.63
N THR A 81 22.47 -34.02 11.43
CA THR A 81 22.94 -32.67 11.21
C THR A 81 21.77 -31.69 11.37
N LEU A 82 21.93 -30.74 12.28
CA LEU A 82 21.00 -29.63 12.51
C LEU A 82 21.59 -28.35 11.94
N ILE A 83 20.77 -27.58 11.22
CA ILE A 83 21.06 -26.22 10.82
C ILE A 83 20.87 -25.31 12.03
N ILE A 84 21.85 -24.45 12.29
CA ILE A 84 21.89 -23.51 13.41
C ILE A 84 21.90 -22.07 12.88
N PRO A 85 21.06 -21.16 13.40
CA PRO A 85 21.12 -19.73 13.07
C PRO A 85 22.49 -19.09 13.38
N GLY A 86 22.93 -18.11 12.56
CA GLY A 86 24.13 -17.29 12.79
C GLY A 86 25.48 -17.95 12.45
N GLY A 87 25.76 -18.17 11.16
CA GLY A 87 27.07 -18.68 10.68
C GLY A 87 28.21 -17.63 10.66
N GLU A 88 29.43 -18.06 10.35
CA GLU A 88 30.59 -17.15 10.24
C GLU A 88 30.59 -16.39 8.89
N GLY A 89 30.90 -15.08 8.93
CA GLY A 89 30.99 -14.16 7.78
C GLY A 89 31.18 -12.69 8.22
N GLU A 90 31.60 -11.80 7.30
CA GLU A 90 31.72 -10.36 7.59
C GLU A 90 30.35 -9.74 7.95
N ALA A 91 30.35 -8.79 8.90
CA ALA A 91 29.15 -8.10 9.32
C ALA A 91 28.71 -7.08 8.25
N VAL A 92 27.52 -7.26 7.69
CA VAL A 92 26.93 -6.35 6.71
C VAL A 92 25.79 -5.57 7.39
N ALA A 93 25.82 -4.24 7.26
CA ALA A 93 24.80 -3.35 7.80
C ALA A 93 23.84 -2.90 6.68
N THR A 94 22.54 -3.10 6.89
CA THR A 94 21.48 -2.67 5.98
C THR A 94 20.56 -1.70 6.70
N VAL A 95 20.18 -0.60 6.04
CA VAL A 95 19.16 0.31 6.57
C VAL A 95 17.79 -0.17 6.10
N TYR A 96 16.91 -0.47 7.05
CA TYR A 96 15.56 -0.95 6.82
C TYR A 96 14.55 0.10 7.29
N THR A 97 13.59 0.46 6.43
CA THR A 97 12.46 1.32 6.81
C THR A 97 11.34 0.44 7.33
N VAL A 98 10.98 0.65 8.60
CA VAL A 98 10.02 -0.16 9.35
C VAL A 98 8.64 0.01 8.74
N GLY A 99 8.05 -1.10 8.30
CA GLY A 99 6.68 -1.17 7.81
C GLY A 99 5.66 -1.14 8.95
N GLY A 100 4.40 -0.88 8.61
CA GLY A 100 3.30 -0.93 9.56
C GLY A 100 3.14 -2.34 10.15
N GLY A 101 3.36 -2.48 11.47
CA GLY A 101 3.19 -3.75 12.18
C GLY A 101 4.44 -4.64 12.23
N ASP A 102 5.57 -4.17 11.71
CA ASP A 102 6.86 -4.84 11.87
C ASP A 102 7.28 -4.89 13.33
N THR A 103 7.75 -6.06 13.75
CA THR A 103 8.43 -6.25 15.03
C THR A 103 9.92 -6.45 14.82
N LEU A 104 10.72 -6.15 15.83
CA LEU A 104 12.16 -6.43 15.82
C LEU A 104 12.47 -7.90 15.54
N ALA A 105 11.61 -8.82 15.98
CA ALA A 105 11.76 -10.24 15.71
C ALA A 105 11.55 -10.57 14.22
N GLN A 106 10.57 -9.92 13.57
CA GLN A 106 10.31 -10.11 12.14
C GLN A 106 11.41 -9.49 11.29
N ILE A 107 11.83 -8.26 11.61
CA ILE A 107 12.96 -7.60 10.95
C ILE A 107 14.22 -8.47 11.11
N ALA A 108 14.50 -8.92 12.33
CA ALA A 108 15.66 -9.77 12.58
C ALA A 108 15.61 -11.09 11.80
N ALA A 109 14.44 -11.73 11.70
CA ALA A 109 14.26 -12.94 10.91
C ALA A 109 14.51 -12.69 9.41
N VAL A 110 14.02 -11.57 8.86
CA VAL A 110 14.24 -11.18 7.45
C VAL A 110 15.72 -11.04 7.13
N PHE A 111 16.50 -10.50 8.07
CA PHE A 111 17.94 -10.29 7.89
C PHE A 111 18.78 -11.41 8.52
N ASN A 112 18.18 -12.52 8.94
CA ASN A 112 18.85 -13.65 9.58
C ASN A 112 19.81 -13.20 10.72
N THR A 113 19.29 -12.36 11.60
CA THR A 113 19.94 -11.83 12.81
C THR A 113 18.99 -11.98 14.00
N THR A 114 19.31 -11.39 15.15
CA THR A 114 18.45 -11.44 16.35
C THR A 114 17.82 -10.07 16.66
N PRO A 115 16.61 -10.02 17.23
CA PRO A 115 15.99 -8.75 17.65
C PRO A 115 16.91 -7.96 18.59
N THR A 116 17.66 -8.65 19.46
CA THR A 116 18.67 -8.05 20.34
C THR A 116 19.82 -7.41 19.57
N ALA A 117 20.30 -8.01 18.49
CA ALA A 117 21.35 -7.43 17.64
C ALA A 117 20.85 -6.19 16.89
N VAL A 118 19.59 -6.17 16.45
CA VAL A 118 18.95 -4.99 15.84
C VAL A 118 18.83 -3.85 16.86
N LEU A 119 18.38 -4.14 18.09
CA LEU A 119 18.30 -3.16 19.18
C LEU A 119 19.66 -2.54 19.50
N GLN A 120 20.69 -3.38 19.66
CA GLN A 120 22.05 -2.95 19.99
C GLN A 120 22.65 -2.08 18.88
N SER A 121 22.44 -2.46 17.61
CA SER A 121 22.92 -1.71 16.44
C SER A 121 22.28 -0.32 16.33
N ASN A 122 21.05 -0.16 16.85
CA ASN A 122 20.31 1.10 16.85
C ASN A 122 20.32 1.82 18.19
N ARG A 123 21.13 1.36 19.16
CA ARG A 123 21.24 1.94 20.51
C ARG A 123 19.89 2.04 21.24
N MET A 124 18.98 1.11 20.96
CA MET A 124 17.68 1.02 21.63
C MET A 124 17.85 0.31 22.98
N ILE A 125 17.42 0.96 24.06
CA ILE A 125 17.70 0.54 25.43
C ILE A 125 16.62 -0.42 25.98
N ASN A 126 15.42 -0.42 25.38
CA ASN A 126 14.30 -1.23 25.82
C ASN A 126 14.01 -2.37 24.82
N PRO A 127 14.18 -3.65 25.20
CA PRO A 127 13.92 -4.78 24.32
C PRO A 127 12.43 -5.05 24.03
N ALA A 128 11.52 -4.39 24.74
CA ALA A 128 10.08 -4.44 24.46
C ALA A 128 9.59 -3.29 23.57
N GLN A 129 10.49 -2.42 23.11
CA GLN A 129 10.15 -1.27 22.27
C GLN A 129 10.24 -1.65 20.79
N GLU A 130 9.10 -1.76 20.13
CA GLU A 130 9.04 -1.95 18.68
C GLU A 130 9.35 -0.65 17.94
N PRO A 131 10.01 -0.71 16.77
CA PRO A 131 10.24 0.47 15.96
C PRO A 131 8.92 1.00 15.39
N ALA A 132 8.81 2.32 15.25
CA ALA A 132 7.63 2.94 14.66
C ALA A 132 7.62 2.77 13.13
N ALA A 133 6.45 2.65 12.53
CA ALA A 133 6.34 2.63 11.07
C ALA A 133 6.97 3.91 10.47
N GLY A 134 7.72 3.77 9.38
CA GLY A 134 8.51 4.85 8.77
C GLY A 134 9.85 5.14 9.47
N GLN A 135 10.10 4.56 10.65
CA GLN A 135 11.42 4.64 11.29
C GLN A 135 12.44 3.84 10.48
N THR A 136 13.65 4.38 10.33
CA THR A 136 14.76 3.60 9.79
C THR A 136 15.51 2.90 10.91
N VAL A 137 15.80 1.61 10.73
CA VAL A 137 16.62 0.80 11.64
C VAL A 137 17.80 0.20 10.88
N THR A 138 18.98 0.28 11.48
CA THR A 138 20.19 -0.37 10.98
C THR A 138 20.20 -1.82 11.44
N VAL A 139 20.08 -2.74 10.50
CA VAL A 139 20.11 -4.17 10.76
C VAL A 139 21.49 -4.69 10.40
N VAL A 140 22.23 -5.16 11.41
CA VAL A 140 23.53 -5.80 11.21
C VAL A 140 23.32 -7.31 11.17
N SER A 141 23.56 -7.90 10.01
CA SER A 141 23.54 -9.36 9.82
C SER A 141 24.97 -9.87 9.67
N ARG A 142 25.23 -11.04 10.25
CA ARG A 142 26.46 -11.81 10.02
C ARG A 142 26.08 -13.06 9.26
N THR A 143 25.77 -12.90 7.99
CA THR A 143 25.51 -14.03 7.09
C THR A 143 26.22 -13.79 5.78
N GLY A 144 27.06 -14.74 5.37
CA GLY A 144 27.82 -14.70 4.11
C GLY A 144 26.97 -14.91 2.85
N SER A 145 25.67 -14.62 2.89
CA SER A 145 24.84 -14.63 1.69
C SER A 145 24.90 -13.28 1.01
N ALA A 146 25.03 -13.27 -0.31
CA ALA A 146 24.99 -12.06 -1.14
C ALA A 146 23.87 -11.12 -0.68
N LEU A 147 24.20 -9.82 -0.57
CA LEU A 147 23.33 -8.69 -0.20
C LEU A 147 21.87 -9.09 0.05
N PRO A 148 21.33 -8.96 1.28
CA PRO A 148 19.90 -9.11 1.52
C PRO A 148 19.16 -8.08 0.66
N GLN A 149 18.65 -8.50 -0.49
CA GLN A 149 17.74 -7.71 -1.29
C GLN A 149 16.34 -7.94 -0.70
N PRO A 150 15.59 -6.87 -0.36
CA PRO A 150 14.22 -7.01 0.11
C PRO A 150 13.43 -7.89 -0.86
N VAL A 151 12.67 -8.84 -0.33
CA VAL A 151 11.81 -9.71 -1.15
C VAL A 151 10.67 -8.85 -1.70
N THR A 152 10.75 -8.44 -2.96
CA THR A 152 9.73 -7.62 -3.62
C THR A 152 9.04 -8.41 -4.74
N GLY A 153 7.70 -8.30 -4.85
CA GLY A 153 6.91 -8.90 -5.93
C GLY A 153 5.46 -9.30 -5.62
N THR A 154 4.61 -9.31 -6.64
CA THR A 154 3.17 -9.66 -6.58
C THR A 154 2.97 -11.18 -6.72
N PRO A 155 2.15 -11.85 -5.90
CA PRO A 155 1.87 -13.28 -6.09
C PRO A 155 0.94 -13.51 -7.28
N HIS A 156 1.18 -14.59 -8.02
CA HIS A 156 0.32 -15.06 -9.09
C HIS A 156 0.16 -16.58 -9.00
N VAL A 157 -1.08 -17.08 -9.08
CA VAL A 157 -1.37 -18.51 -9.06
C VAL A 157 -1.66 -18.98 -10.48
N VAL A 158 -0.84 -19.90 -10.98
CA VAL A 158 -0.91 -20.39 -12.36
C VAL A 158 -2.27 -21.06 -12.61
N ALA A 159 -3.08 -20.47 -13.48
CA ALA A 159 -4.33 -20.99 -13.96
C ALA A 159 -4.13 -22.06 -15.06
N PRO A 160 -5.16 -22.88 -15.37
CA PRO A 160 -5.08 -23.84 -16.46
C PRO A 160 -4.73 -23.18 -17.80
N GLY A 161 -3.63 -23.62 -18.43
CA GLY A 161 -3.20 -23.15 -19.74
C GLY A 161 -2.24 -21.96 -19.73
N GLU A 162 -1.91 -21.42 -18.55
CA GLU A 162 -0.91 -20.36 -18.44
C GLU A 162 0.52 -20.88 -18.56
N THR A 163 1.39 -20.05 -19.13
CA THR A 163 2.81 -20.30 -19.32
C THR A 163 3.61 -19.14 -18.75
N VAL A 164 4.92 -19.34 -18.48
CA VAL A 164 5.80 -18.25 -18.04
C VAL A 164 5.71 -17.04 -18.96
N THR A 165 5.55 -17.25 -20.28
CA THR A 165 5.45 -16.17 -21.27
C THR A 165 4.13 -15.41 -21.19
N THR A 166 2.99 -16.11 -21.02
CA THR A 166 1.68 -15.45 -20.95
C THR A 166 1.50 -14.69 -19.65
N ILE A 167 2.00 -15.24 -18.54
CA ILE A 167 1.98 -14.58 -17.22
C ILE A 167 2.91 -13.36 -17.24
N ALA A 168 4.14 -13.50 -17.73
CA ALA A 168 5.06 -12.38 -17.81
C ALA A 168 4.51 -11.22 -18.68
N ALA A 169 3.83 -11.53 -19.78
CA ALA A 169 3.15 -10.54 -20.60
C ALA A 169 2.00 -9.83 -19.87
N GLN A 170 1.20 -10.55 -19.06
CA GLN A 170 0.13 -9.96 -18.23
C GLN A 170 0.65 -8.90 -17.27
N TYR A 171 1.83 -9.14 -16.68
CA TYR A 171 2.46 -8.22 -15.72
C TYR A 171 3.50 -7.28 -16.36
N ASN A 172 3.57 -7.23 -17.70
CA ASN A 172 4.51 -6.41 -18.45
C ASN A 172 6.00 -6.58 -18.03
N ILE A 173 6.41 -7.83 -17.80
CA ILE A 173 7.79 -8.20 -17.43
C ILE A 173 8.40 -9.19 -18.43
N ALA A 174 9.72 -9.33 -18.41
CA ALA A 174 10.40 -10.33 -19.24
C ALA A 174 10.15 -11.76 -18.70
N PRO A 175 9.85 -12.76 -19.55
CA PRO A 175 9.66 -14.14 -19.12
C PRO A 175 10.85 -14.74 -18.37
N ALA A 176 12.07 -14.38 -18.76
CA ALA A 176 13.30 -14.78 -18.07
C ALA A 176 13.42 -14.15 -16.67
N ALA A 177 12.91 -12.93 -16.48
CA ALA A 177 12.89 -12.26 -15.19
C ALA A 177 11.86 -12.91 -14.25
N LEU A 178 10.69 -13.31 -14.77
CA LEU A 178 9.72 -14.09 -14.01
C LEU A 178 10.29 -15.46 -13.60
N ALA A 179 10.98 -16.16 -14.51
CA ALA A 179 11.62 -17.44 -14.20
C ALA A 179 12.72 -17.29 -13.13
N ALA A 180 13.61 -16.30 -13.29
CA ALA A 180 14.67 -15.99 -12.33
C ALA A 180 14.12 -15.58 -10.96
N ALA A 181 13.03 -14.79 -10.93
CA ALA A 181 12.35 -14.44 -9.69
C ALA A 181 11.67 -15.64 -9.01
N ASN A 182 11.63 -16.82 -9.60
CA ASN A 182 11.00 -18.00 -9.02
C ASN A 182 11.93 -19.21 -8.94
N ASP A 183 13.23 -19.00 -9.15
CA ASP A 183 14.23 -20.07 -9.19
C ASP A 183 13.86 -21.19 -10.19
N LEU A 184 13.21 -20.81 -11.30
CA LEU A 184 12.78 -21.73 -12.35
C LEU A 184 13.79 -21.78 -13.51
N PRO A 185 14.06 -22.97 -14.09
CA PRO A 185 14.85 -23.08 -15.31
C PRO A 185 14.12 -22.41 -16.48
N TYR A 186 14.84 -21.80 -17.45
CA TYR A 186 14.20 -21.17 -18.62
C TYR A 186 14.59 -21.89 -19.93
N PRO A 187 13.64 -22.44 -20.71
CA PRO A 187 12.18 -22.37 -20.51
C PRO A 187 11.67 -23.24 -19.34
N ALA A 188 10.73 -22.71 -18.56
CA ALA A 188 10.12 -23.41 -17.42
C ALA A 188 8.76 -23.99 -17.78
N TYR A 189 8.46 -25.17 -17.24
CA TYR A 189 7.11 -25.72 -17.22
C TYR A 189 6.41 -25.33 -15.93
N LEU A 190 5.17 -24.87 -16.04
CA LEU A 190 4.33 -24.51 -14.91
C LEU A 190 3.23 -25.55 -14.72
N PHE A 191 2.82 -25.77 -13.47
CA PHE A 191 1.66 -26.60 -13.13
C PHE A 191 0.52 -25.71 -12.63
N THR A 192 -0.72 -26.07 -12.96
CA THR A 192 -1.90 -25.38 -12.42
C THR A 192 -1.88 -25.39 -10.89
N GLY A 193 -2.11 -24.23 -10.28
CA GLY A 193 -2.04 -24.02 -8.83
C GLY A 193 -0.63 -23.69 -8.32
N GLN A 194 0.40 -23.73 -9.18
CA GLN A 194 1.74 -23.29 -8.82
C GLN A 194 1.74 -21.79 -8.52
N ARG A 195 2.39 -21.37 -7.44
CA ARG A 195 2.49 -19.96 -7.06
C ARG A 195 3.79 -19.39 -7.63
N LEU A 196 3.70 -18.24 -8.27
CA LEU A 196 4.83 -17.47 -8.78
C LEU A 196 4.89 -16.10 -8.12
N ARG A 197 6.11 -15.64 -7.87
CA ARG A 197 6.50 -14.27 -7.53
C ARG A 197 6.69 -13.48 -8.81
N ILE A 198 5.80 -12.54 -9.08
CA ILE A 198 5.97 -11.54 -10.14
C ILE A 198 6.92 -10.47 -9.59
N PRO A 199 8.15 -10.31 -10.10
CA PRO A 199 9.06 -9.28 -9.62
C PRO A 199 8.49 -7.86 -9.81
N GLY A 200 8.52 -7.03 -8.75
CA GLY A 200 8.01 -5.63 -8.75
C GLY A 200 8.24 -4.93 -7.41
N GLU A 201 8.24 -3.59 -7.35
CA GLU A 201 8.78 -2.76 -6.24
C GLU A 201 8.01 -2.73 -4.90
N ALA A 202 6.86 -3.38 -4.76
CA ALA A 202 6.06 -3.29 -3.53
C ALA A 202 6.52 -4.32 -2.45
N PRO A 203 6.81 -3.90 -1.20
CA PRO A 203 7.17 -4.80 -0.12
C PRO A 203 5.98 -5.65 0.35
N PHE A 204 6.29 -6.91 0.62
CA PHE A 204 5.41 -7.92 1.22
C PHE A 204 4.94 -7.50 2.63
N GLN A 205 3.64 -7.58 2.92
CA GLN A 205 3.08 -7.49 4.29
C GLN A 205 2.50 -8.86 4.70
N TYR A 206 3.02 -9.46 5.78
CA TYR A 206 2.35 -10.59 6.44
C TYR A 206 1.10 -10.07 7.15
N LEU A 207 -0.07 -10.12 6.50
CA LEU A 207 -1.34 -9.85 7.15
C LEU A 207 -1.71 -11.01 8.09
N ARG A 208 -2.20 -10.70 9.29
CA ARG A 208 -2.57 -11.72 10.28
C ARG A 208 -3.87 -12.43 9.86
N GLY A 209 -3.94 -13.74 10.06
CA GLY A 209 -5.18 -14.51 9.86
C GLY A 209 -5.45 -14.84 8.39
N GLU A 210 -6.72 -14.78 8.00
CA GLU A 210 -7.18 -15.14 6.65
C GLU A 210 -7.21 -13.95 5.66
N TRP A 211 -6.73 -12.77 6.05
CA TRP A 211 -6.61 -11.61 5.16
C TRP A 211 -5.49 -11.83 4.13
N GLN A 212 -5.82 -11.72 2.84
CA GLN A 212 -4.86 -11.81 1.74
C GLN A 212 -4.27 -10.45 1.41
N GLN A 213 -5.11 -9.42 1.40
CA GLN A 213 -4.73 -8.08 1.03
C GLN A 213 -5.56 -7.06 1.81
N VAL A 214 -4.91 -6.01 2.29
CA VAL A 214 -5.54 -4.79 2.81
C VAL A 214 -4.69 -3.64 2.27
N VAL A 215 -5.24 -2.88 1.32
CA VAL A 215 -4.53 -1.77 0.68
C VAL A 215 -5.33 -0.50 0.87
N ILE A 216 -4.66 0.54 1.37
CA ILE A 216 -5.22 1.87 1.55
C ILE A 216 -4.47 2.79 0.59
N ARG A 217 -5.19 3.60 -0.17
CA ARG A 217 -4.59 4.51 -1.16
C ARG A 217 -5.54 5.66 -1.52
N PRO A 218 -5.00 6.79 -2.03
CA PRO A 218 -3.58 7.12 -2.12
C PRO A 218 -2.98 7.57 -0.78
N PHE A 219 -1.65 7.53 -0.68
CA PHE A 219 -0.88 8.17 0.39
C PHE A 219 -0.11 9.39 -0.16
N PRO A 220 0.13 10.43 0.66
CA PRO A 220 -0.36 10.61 2.03
C PRO A 220 -1.89 10.82 2.06
N ILE A 221 -2.54 10.44 3.17
CA ILE A 221 -3.97 10.70 3.39
C ILE A 221 -4.10 12.09 4.00
N ILE A 222 -4.88 12.95 3.37
CA ILE A 222 -5.04 14.35 3.74
C ILE A 222 -6.55 14.64 3.90
N PRO A 223 -6.97 15.40 4.94
CA PRO A 223 -8.32 15.95 5.05
C PRO A 223 -8.74 16.60 3.74
N GLY A 224 -9.96 16.35 3.30
CA GLY A 224 -10.51 16.79 2.02
C GLY A 224 -10.29 15.81 0.86
N ASN A 225 -9.48 14.76 1.00
CA ASN A 225 -9.28 13.78 -0.08
C ASN A 225 -10.17 12.54 0.09
N THR A 226 -10.36 11.84 -1.02
CA THR A 226 -10.89 10.48 -1.07
C THR A 226 -9.79 9.46 -0.79
N VAL A 227 -10.14 8.42 -0.05
CA VAL A 227 -9.32 7.24 0.21
C VAL A 227 -10.10 6.00 -0.22
N SER A 228 -9.43 5.10 -0.91
CA SER A 228 -9.89 3.76 -1.23
C SER A 228 -9.24 2.75 -0.29
N ILE A 229 -10.07 1.86 0.25
CA ILE A 229 -9.67 0.75 1.11
C ILE A 229 -10.09 -0.54 0.40
N TYR A 230 -9.11 -1.22 -0.18
CA TYR A 230 -9.29 -2.51 -0.84
C TYR A 230 -8.94 -3.66 0.11
N VAL A 231 -9.77 -4.70 0.12
CA VAL A 231 -9.57 -5.87 0.96
C VAL A 231 -9.84 -7.18 0.21
N GLU A 232 -9.02 -8.19 0.50
CA GLU A 232 -9.23 -9.58 0.09
C GLU A 232 -9.08 -10.50 1.29
N ASN A 233 -9.91 -11.54 1.34
CA ASN A 233 -9.87 -12.55 2.39
C ASN A 233 -9.92 -13.95 1.77
N LEU A 234 -9.26 -14.93 2.39
CA LEU A 234 -9.35 -16.34 1.99
C LEU A 234 -10.71 -16.94 2.33
N LEU A 235 -11.45 -16.31 3.25
CA LEU A 235 -12.78 -16.74 3.62
C LEU A 235 -13.83 -16.07 2.76
N GLU A 236 -14.78 -16.87 2.29
CA GLU A 236 -16.00 -16.38 1.70
C GLU A 236 -16.72 -15.47 2.70
N GLY A 237 -17.37 -14.43 2.18
CA GLY A 237 -18.09 -13.48 3.00
C GLY A 237 -18.11 -12.07 2.43
N ARG A 238 -18.70 -11.15 3.20
CA ARG A 238 -18.62 -9.72 2.93
C ARG A 238 -17.86 -9.01 4.05
N PRO A 239 -16.94 -8.10 3.70
CA PRO A 239 -16.28 -7.27 4.69
C PRO A 239 -17.22 -6.23 5.27
N SER A 240 -16.87 -5.78 6.47
CA SER A 240 -17.48 -4.66 7.17
C SER A 240 -16.39 -3.95 7.95
N GLY A 241 -16.54 -2.65 8.22
CA GLY A 241 -15.54 -1.96 9.01
C GLY A 241 -15.84 -0.50 9.25
N GLN A 242 -14.87 0.17 9.84
CA GLN A 242 -14.88 1.60 10.08
C GLN A 242 -13.48 2.19 9.89
N PHE A 243 -13.42 3.44 9.46
CA PHE A 243 -12.21 4.25 9.41
C PHE A 243 -12.42 5.51 10.25
N GLY A 244 -11.75 5.55 11.41
CA GLY A 244 -12.15 6.48 12.48
C GLY A 244 -13.59 6.20 12.91
N ASP A 245 -14.45 7.22 12.84
CA ASP A 245 -15.87 7.13 13.15
C ASP A 245 -16.75 6.84 11.92
N GLN A 246 -16.18 6.83 10.72
CA GLN A 246 -16.92 6.58 9.48
C GLN A 246 -17.10 5.08 9.25
N SER A 247 -18.34 4.64 9.01
CA SER A 247 -18.62 3.26 8.61
C SER A 247 -18.26 3.02 7.15
N LEU A 248 -17.59 1.90 6.86
CA LEU A 248 -17.16 1.55 5.50
C LEU A 248 -18.24 0.78 4.76
N GLN A 249 -18.59 1.25 3.56
CA GLN A 249 -19.45 0.52 2.63
C GLN A 249 -18.58 -0.17 1.57
N PHE A 250 -18.59 -1.50 1.57
CA PHE A 250 -17.78 -2.30 0.66
C PHE A 250 -18.58 -2.80 -0.54
N PHE A 251 -18.00 -2.61 -1.72
CA PHE A 251 -18.52 -3.09 -3.00
C PHE A 251 -17.56 -4.11 -3.60
N PRO A 252 -18.06 -5.12 -4.35
CA PRO A 252 -17.18 -6.05 -5.05
C PRO A 252 -16.26 -5.32 -6.03
N GLU A 253 -14.96 -5.66 -5.99
CA GLU A 253 -13.94 -5.11 -6.89
C GLU A 253 -12.89 -6.20 -7.17
N GLY A 254 -12.69 -6.57 -8.42
CA GLY A 254 -11.77 -7.66 -8.78
C GLY A 254 -12.09 -8.96 -8.03
N ASP A 255 -11.09 -9.52 -7.35
CA ASP A 255 -11.21 -10.73 -6.51
C ASP A 255 -11.62 -10.41 -5.05
N GLY A 256 -11.77 -9.13 -4.72
CA GLY A 256 -12.03 -8.65 -3.36
C GLY A 256 -13.14 -7.62 -3.30
N PHE A 257 -12.96 -6.66 -2.39
CA PHE A 257 -13.92 -5.58 -2.15
C PHE A 257 -13.19 -4.25 -1.93
N ALA A 258 -13.80 -3.17 -2.39
CA ALA A 258 -13.32 -1.82 -2.13
C ALA A 258 -14.37 -0.99 -1.38
N ALA A 259 -13.90 -0.13 -0.47
CA ALA A 259 -14.69 0.93 0.14
C ALA A 259 -14.05 2.28 -0.16
N LEU A 260 -14.87 3.28 -0.49
CA LEU A 260 -14.44 4.66 -0.63
C LEU A 260 -14.76 5.43 0.65
N VAL A 261 -13.87 6.34 1.03
CA VAL A 261 -14.01 7.18 2.23
C VAL A 261 -13.64 8.60 1.86
N GLY A 262 -14.56 9.54 2.07
CA GLY A 262 -14.22 10.97 2.04
C GLY A 262 -13.69 11.39 3.41
N ILE A 263 -12.51 12.00 3.45
CA ILE A 263 -12.03 12.64 4.68
C ILE A 263 -12.47 14.10 4.61
N ASP A 264 -13.25 14.58 5.58
CA ASP A 264 -13.71 15.97 5.61
C ASP A 264 -12.52 16.95 5.70
N ALA A 265 -12.57 18.11 5.05
CA ALA A 265 -11.47 19.08 5.07
C ALA A 265 -11.13 19.62 6.47
N PHE A 266 -12.10 19.65 7.37
CA PHE A 266 -11.94 20.06 8.77
C PHE A 266 -11.71 18.87 9.71
N ALA A 267 -11.54 17.65 9.18
CA ALA A 267 -11.13 16.53 10.01
C ALA A 267 -9.78 16.81 10.67
N GLU A 268 -9.73 16.68 12.00
CA GLU A 268 -8.50 16.87 12.77
C GLU A 268 -7.44 15.84 12.34
N PRO A 269 -6.25 16.26 11.88
CA PRO A 269 -5.18 15.34 11.50
C PRO A 269 -4.70 14.50 12.67
N GLY A 270 -4.27 13.27 12.40
CA GLY A 270 -3.84 12.36 13.45
C GLY A 270 -3.95 10.89 13.06
N LEU A 271 -3.96 10.03 14.07
CA LEU A 271 -4.11 8.59 13.87
C LEU A 271 -5.58 8.22 13.81
N PHE A 272 -6.01 7.73 12.65
CA PHE A 272 -7.34 7.18 12.43
C PHE A 272 -7.26 5.66 12.55
N THR A 273 -8.17 5.07 13.33
CA THR A 273 -8.24 3.63 13.47
C THR A 273 -9.02 3.03 12.29
N LEU A 274 -8.36 2.25 11.45
CA LEU A 274 -9.01 1.33 10.52
C LEU A 274 -9.33 0.03 11.27
N ARG A 275 -10.60 -0.34 11.33
CA ARG A 275 -11.05 -1.65 11.83
C ARG A 275 -11.82 -2.36 10.73
N LEU A 276 -11.39 -3.56 10.40
CA LEU A 276 -11.97 -4.43 9.38
C LEU A 276 -12.37 -5.76 10.00
N GLU A 277 -13.53 -6.23 9.62
CA GLU A 277 -14.12 -7.51 9.98
C GLU A 277 -14.85 -8.06 8.75
N GLY A 278 -15.44 -9.23 8.89
CA GLY A 278 -16.27 -9.77 7.83
C GLY A 278 -17.10 -10.94 8.31
N SER A 279 -18.16 -11.21 7.56
CA SER A 279 -19.14 -12.24 7.87
C SER A 279 -19.29 -13.19 6.70
N GLY A 280 -19.47 -14.48 6.99
CA GLY A 280 -19.59 -15.55 6.01
C GLY A 280 -19.97 -16.85 6.71
N SER A 281 -19.51 -17.99 6.19
CA SER A 281 -19.68 -19.29 6.88
C SER A 281 -19.05 -19.31 8.27
N ARG A 282 -17.98 -18.53 8.47
CA ARG A 282 -17.39 -18.20 9.77
C ARG A 282 -16.96 -16.73 9.79
N PRO A 283 -16.98 -16.06 10.95
CA PRO A 283 -16.54 -14.67 11.05
C PRO A 283 -15.05 -14.55 10.70
N TRP A 284 -14.71 -13.48 9.97
CA TRP A 284 -13.32 -13.16 9.67
C TRP A 284 -12.64 -12.64 10.93
N ARG A 285 -11.34 -12.92 11.09
CA ARG A 285 -10.57 -12.37 12.20
C ARG A 285 -10.51 -10.84 12.08
N PRO A 286 -10.79 -10.06 13.13
CA PRO A 286 -10.67 -8.62 13.05
C PRO A 286 -9.25 -8.17 12.70
N PHE A 287 -9.15 -7.20 11.81
CA PHE A 287 -7.93 -6.49 11.47
C PHE A 287 -8.06 -5.04 11.95
N THR A 288 -7.04 -4.56 12.68
CA THR A 288 -7.03 -3.19 13.19
C THR A 288 -5.68 -2.55 12.90
N GLN A 289 -5.70 -1.37 12.30
CA GLN A 289 -4.50 -0.61 11.95
C GLN A 289 -4.68 0.86 12.31
N GLN A 290 -3.65 1.49 12.87
CA GLN A 290 -3.59 2.95 12.99
C GLN A 290 -3.05 3.52 11.69
N VAL A 291 -3.78 4.45 11.10
CA VAL A 291 -3.49 5.07 9.81
C VAL A 291 -3.27 6.56 10.04
N GLN A 292 -2.12 7.08 9.63
CA GLN A 292 -1.80 8.48 9.77
C GLN A 292 -2.55 9.29 8.70
N VAL A 293 -3.34 10.26 9.17
CA VAL A 293 -3.90 11.35 8.36
C VAL A 293 -3.04 12.58 8.61
N GLU A 294 -2.45 13.13 7.56
CA GLU A 294 -1.56 14.28 7.61
C GLU A 294 -2.34 15.59 7.46
N PRO A 295 -1.87 16.71 8.03
CA PRO A 295 -2.53 17.99 7.85
C PRO A 295 -2.64 18.42 6.38
N GLY A 296 -3.81 18.92 5.99
CA GLY A 296 -4.01 19.60 4.72
C GLY A 296 -3.43 21.01 4.71
N ASN A 297 -3.21 21.56 3.52
CA ASN A 297 -2.75 22.93 3.34
C ASN A 297 -3.85 23.78 2.73
N TYR A 298 -4.78 24.24 3.57
CA TYR A 298 -5.92 25.07 3.17
C TYR A 298 -5.70 26.52 3.57
N SER A 299 -6.02 27.45 2.66
CA SER A 299 -5.88 28.88 2.91
C SER A 299 -7.14 29.45 3.55
N LEU A 300 -7.06 30.66 4.13
CA LEU A 300 -8.23 31.42 4.58
C LEU A 300 -8.67 32.41 3.50
N GLN A 301 -9.93 32.33 3.08
CA GLN A 301 -10.59 33.28 2.18
C GLN A 301 -11.56 34.19 2.93
N GLN A 302 -11.51 35.48 2.59
CA GLN A 302 -12.44 36.50 3.08
C GLN A 302 -13.47 36.78 1.99
N ILE A 303 -14.72 36.47 2.26
CA ILE A 303 -15.81 36.61 1.29
C ILE A 303 -16.65 37.85 1.67
N PRO A 304 -16.64 38.91 0.83
CA PRO A 304 -17.42 40.13 1.06
C PRO A 304 -18.84 39.97 0.51
N LEU A 305 -19.57 38.95 0.97
CA LEU A 305 -20.97 38.70 0.64
C LEU A 305 -21.76 38.47 1.92
N ASP A 306 -22.99 38.96 1.93
CA ASP A 306 -23.94 38.68 3.01
C ASP A 306 -24.46 37.25 2.82
N ASP A 307 -23.99 36.36 3.71
CA ASP A 307 -24.48 35.00 3.80
C ASP A 307 -25.72 34.91 4.70
N ASP A 308 -26.58 33.94 4.43
CA ASP A 308 -27.65 33.48 5.32
C ASP A 308 -27.31 32.05 5.80
N PRO A 309 -26.70 31.90 6.99
CA PRO A 309 -26.32 30.60 7.53
C PRO A 309 -27.51 29.66 7.77
N GLU A 310 -28.69 30.20 8.11
CA GLU A 310 -29.88 29.37 8.36
C GLU A 310 -30.40 28.79 7.04
N LEU A 311 -30.48 29.61 6.00
CA LEU A 311 -30.84 29.15 4.66
C LEU A 311 -29.82 28.15 4.09
N ARG A 312 -28.53 28.40 4.32
CA ARG A 312 -27.45 27.48 3.92
C ARG A 312 -27.64 26.12 4.55
N GLN A 313 -27.86 26.08 5.87
CA GLN A 313 -28.11 24.86 6.60
C GLN A 313 -29.35 24.13 6.07
N GLN A 314 -30.45 24.84 5.79
CA GLN A 314 -31.66 24.26 5.22
C GLN A 314 -31.41 23.61 3.85
N GLU A 315 -30.67 24.29 2.97
CA GLU A 315 -30.30 23.73 1.67
C GLU A 315 -29.36 22.52 1.82
N ASP A 316 -28.40 22.55 2.74
CA ASP A 316 -27.53 21.41 3.02
C ASP A 316 -28.33 20.19 3.52
N GLU A 317 -29.32 20.40 4.40
CA GLU A 317 -30.21 19.35 4.87
C GLU A 317 -31.08 18.76 3.75
N ILE A 318 -31.51 19.58 2.78
CA ILE A 318 -32.23 19.10 1.58
C ILE A 318 -31.30 18.23 0.73
N LEU A 319 -30.09 18.69 0.44
CA LEU A 319 -29.16 17.99 -0.44
C LEU A 319 -28.61 16.70 0.19
N ASP A 320 -28.42 16.67 1.50
CA ASP A 320 -27.93 15.51 2.25
C ASP A 320 -28.84 14.28 2.13
N ILE A 321 -30.14 14.47 1.88
CA ILE A 321 -31.07 13.37 1.61
C ILE A 321 -30.64 12.57 0.37
N PHE A 322 -30.11 13.25 -0.66
CA PHE A 322 -29.66 12.60 -1.89
C PHE A 322 -28.31 11.93 -1.71
N TYR A 323 -27.38 12.58 -1.01
CA TYR A 323 -26.01 12.05 -0.84
C TYR A 323 -25.91 10.82 0.07
N ARG A 324 -26.95 10.54 0.87
CA ARG A 324 -27.01 9.34 1.73
C ARG A 324 -27.41 8.07 0.98
N VAL A 325 -27.89 8.19 -0.25
CA VAL A 325 -28.24 7.04 -1.08
C VAL A 325 -26.96 6.44 -1.64
N SER A 326 -26.83 5.12 -1.56
CA SER A 326 -25.69 4.39 -2.14
C SER A 326 -26.24 3.43 -3.17
N SER A 327 -26.20 3.82 -4.44
CA SER A 327 -26.75 3.03 -5.54
C SER A 327 -25.68 2.10 -6.14
N GLU A 328 -26.12 1.00 -6.74
CA GLU A 328 -25.26 0.11 -7.53
C GLU A 328 -25.87 -0.03 -8.94
N PRO A 329 -25.05 -0.25 -9.99
CA PRO A 329 -23.60 -0.45 -9.98
C PRO A 329 -22.79 0.86 -10.01
N ARG A 330 -21.47 0.75 -9.86
CA ARG A 330 -20.51 1.80 -10.23
C ARG A 330 -20.77 2.28 -11.66
N GLN A 331 -20.81 3.59 -11.90
CA GLN A 331 -21.07 4.20 -13.21
C GLN A 331 -19.86 4.92 -13.83
N TRP A 332 -18.69 4.88 -13.19
CA TRP A 332 -17.45 5.41 -13.77
C TRP A 332 -16.42 4.32 -14.08
N GLU A 333 -15.48 4.65 -14.96
CA GLU A 333 -14.30 3.87 -15.27
C GLU A 333 -13.09 4.79 -15.34
N GLY A 334 -11.98 4.42 -14.68
CA GLY A 334 -10.77 5.23 -14.66
C GLY A 334 -10.95 6.56 -13.91
N VAL A 335 -10.35 7.62 -14.44
CA VAL A 335 -10.44 8.99 -13.90
C VAL A 335 -11.68 9.71 -14.44
N PHE A 336 -12.18 10.68 -13.69
CA PHE A 336 -13.22 11.59 -14.14
C PHE A 336 -12.66 12.56 -15.18
N SER A 337 -13.50 13.00 -16.12
CA SER A 337 -13.17 14.14 -16.98
C SER A 337 -13.52 15.47 -16.31
N SER A 338 -12.79 16.53 -16.60
CA SER A 338 -13.16 17.87 -16.12
C SER A 338 -14.55 18.28 -16.65
N PRO A 339 -15.44 18.83 -15.80
CA PRO A 339 -16.77 19.27 -16.23
C PRO A 339 -16.75 20.51 -17.11
N VAL A 340 -15.65 21.27 -17.11
CA VAL A 340 -15.40 22.41 -18.00
C VAL A 340 -13.98 22.31 -18.55
N PRO A 341 -13.78 21.59 -19.67
CA PRO A 341 -12.46 21.41 -20.26
C PRO A 341 -11.75 22.74 -20.50
N GLU A 342 -10.44 22.79 -20.20
CA GLU A 342 -9.55 23.95 -20.41
C GLU A 342 -9.88 25.19 -19.55
N ALA A 343 -10.83 25.11 -18.62
CA ALA A 343 -11.14 26.22 -17.72
C ALA A 343 -10.05 26.44 -16.68
N VAL A 344 -9.84 27.71 -16.34
CA VAL A 344 -8.98 28.11 -15.23
C VAL A 344 -9.72 27.89 -13.92
N ILE A 345 -9.07 27.25 -12.95
CA ILE A 345 -9.58 27.14 -11.58
C ILE A 345 -9.42 28.50 -10.90
N THR A 346 -10.53 29.09 -10.45
CA THR A 346 -10.54 30.39 -9.78
C THR A 346 -10.49 30.28 -8.26
N ALA A 347 -11.04 29.19 -7.70
CA ALA A 347 -10.92 28.88 -6.28
C ALA A 347 -10.79 27.36 -6.10
N PRO A 348 -9.76 26.88 -5.39
CA PRO A 348 -9.58 25.47 -5.10
C PRO A 348 -10.50 25.00 -3.97
N TYR A 349 -10.67 23.69 -3.86
CA TYR A 349 -11.34 23.05 -2.73
C TYR A 349 -10.65 23.32 -1.39
N GLY A 350 -11.45 23.37 -0.33
CA GLY A 350 -11.04 23.27 1.06
C GLY A 350 -10.57 24.57 1.71
N ASP A 351 -10.41 25.65 0.94
CA ASP A 351 -10.11 26.96 1.50
C ASP A 351 -11.17 27.37 2.53
N ALA A 352 -10.72 27.66 3.74
CA ALA A 352 -11.57 28.03 4.85
C ALA A 352 -12.21 29.40 4.58
N ARG A 353 -13.50 29.57 4.83
CA ARG A 353 -14.23 30.78 4.46
C ARG A 353 -14.67 31.56 5.69
N SER A 354 -14.37 32.86 5.68
CA SER A 354 -14.89 33.85 6.62
C SER A 354 -15.73 34.85 5.86
N TYR A 355 -17.01 34.97 6.22
CA TYR A 355 -17.94 35.92 5.59
C TYR A 355 -17.97 37.20 6.42
N ASN A 356 -17.67 38.34 5.79
CA ASN A 356 -17.65 39.65 6.43
C ASN A 356 -16.83 39.73 7.75
N GLY A 357 -15.76 38.93 7.88
CA GLY A 357 -14.92 38.87 9.09
C GLY A 357 -15.50 38.02 10.23
N GLY A 358 -16.54 37.21 9.96
CA GLY A 358 -17.14 36.26 10.88
C GLY A 358 -16.28 35.00 11.14
N PRO A 359 -16.75 34.09 12.01
CA PRO A 359 -16.01 32.88 12.37
C PRO A 359 -15.81 31.96 11.15
N VAL A 360 -14.74 31.17 11.19
CA VAL A 360 -14.40 30.19 10.15
C VAL A 360 -15.04 28.87 10.54
N GLU A 361 -16.28 28.69 10.14
CA GLU A 361 -17.08 27.49 10.43
C GLU A 361 -17.34 26.64 9.18
N ILE A 362 -16.98 27.18 8.00
CA ILE A 362 -17.18 26.53 6.72
C ILE A 362 -15.94 26.66 5.83
N TYR A 363 -15.85 25.76 4.86
CA TYR A 363 -14.81 25.76 3.83
C TYR A 363 -15.45 25.71 2.44
N HIS A 364 -14.64 25.96 1.42
CA HIS A 364 -15.05 25.79 0.05
C HIS A 364 -15.22 24.30 -0.28
N SER A 365 -16.45 23.80 -0.35
CA SER A 365 -16.75 22.37 -0.51
C SER A 365 -16.47 21.78 -1.90
N GLY A 366 -16.12 22.63 -2.86
CA GLY A 366 -15.97 22.28 -4.27
C GLY A 366 -14.84 23.04 -4.95
N VAL A 367 -14.85 23.03 -6.27
CA VAL A 367 -13.87 23.72 -7.11
C VAL A 367 -14.60 24.70 -8.00
N ASP A 368 -14.12 25.95 -8.04
CA ASP A 368 -14.67 26.97 -8.91
C ASP A 368 -13.89 27.02 -10.22
N PHE A 369 -14.58 26.82 -11.34
CA PHE A 369 -14.05 26.98 -12.69
C PHE A 369 -14.53 28.30 -13.29
N ALA A 370 -13.59 29.10 -13.79
CA ALA A 370 -13.88 30.29 -14.56
C ALA A 370 -14.76 29.94 -15.76
N GLY A 371 -15.82 30.71 -15.97
CA GLY A 371 -16.68 30.56 -17.13
C GLY A 371 -17.44 31.84 -17.43
N THR A 372 -18.13 31.84 -18.56
CA THR A 372 -19.16 32.83 -18.86
C THR A 372 -20.54 32.20 -18.78
N VAL A 373 -21.58 33.01 -18.68
CA VAL A 373 -22.96 32.53 -18.85
C VAL A 373 -23.07 31.79 -20.20
N GLY A 374 -23.64 30.58 -20.19
CA GLY A 374 -23.76 29.75 -21.38
C GLY A 374 -22.61 28.75 -21.61
N THR A 375 -21.55 28.77 -20.79
CA THR A 375 -20.43 27.81 -20.92
C THR A 375 -20.97 26.38 -20.76
N PRO A 376 -20.73 25.45 -21.72
CA PRO A 376 -21.22 24.08 -21.59
C PRO A 376 -20.62 23.38 -20.37
N ILE A 377 -21.48 22.79 -19.54
CA ILE A 377 -21.09 21.99 -18.37
C ILE A 377 -21.32 20.52 -18.68
N LEU A 378 -20.27 19.71 -18.53
CA LEU A 378 -20.24 18.31 -18.92
C LEU A 378 -20.33 17.39 -17.70
N ALA A 379 -20.97 16.23 -17.87
CA ALA A 379 -20.89 15.15 -16.90
C ALA A 379 -19.47 14.54 -16.87
N PRO A 380 -18.82 14.41 -15.70
CA PRO A 380 -17.43 13.96 -15.57
C PRO A 380 -17.28 12.45 -15.71
N ALA A 381 -18.37 11.71 -15.50
CA ALA A 381 -18.50 10.27 -15.66
C ALA A 381 -19.96 9.94 -16.01
N ASN A 382 -20.29 8.68 -16.30
CA ASN A 382 -21.71 8.32 -16.42
C ASN A 382 -22.38 8.49 -15.06
N GLY A 383 -23.66 8.87 -15.07
CA GLY A 383 -24.39 9.15 -13.84
C GLY A 383 -25.90 9.12 -14.04
N THR A 384 -26.62 9.11 -12.93
CA THR A 384 -28.07 9.33 -12.88
C THR A 384 -28.35 10.70 -12.27
N VAL A 385 -29.20 11.50 -12.91
CA VAL A 385 -29.64 12.78 -12.33
C VAL A 385 -30.55 12.51 -11.15
N VAL A 386 -30.12 12.87 -9.94
CA VAL A 386 -30.89 12.67 -8.69
C VAL A 386 -31.51 13.96 -8.17
N PHE A 387 -30.98 15.11 -8.57
CA PHE A 387 -31.54 16.43 -8.26
C PHE A 387 -31.40 17.35 -9.46
N ASN A 388 -32.46 18.11 -9.75
CA ASN A 388 -32.44 19.23 -10.69
C ASN A 388 -33.53 20.23 -10.28
N ASP A 389 -33.15 21.28 -9.55
CA ASP A 389 -34.06 22.34 -9.13
C ASP A 389 -33.29 23.64 -8.80
N LEU A 390 -34.04 24.72 -8.57
CA LEU A 390 -33.53 25.99 -8.11
C LEU A 390 -33.40 26.00 -6.58
N LEU A 391 -32.19 26.29 -6.11
CA LEU A 391 -31.89 26.65 -4.72
C LEU A 391 -31.60 28.15 -4.63
N GLU A 392 -31.87 28.76 -3.48
CA GLU A 392 -31.77 30.22 -3.32
C GLU A 392 -30.30 30.66 -3.22
N LEU A 393 -29.45 29.95 -2.46
CA LEU A 393 -28.02 30.25 -2.37
C LEU A 393 -27.22 29.58 -3.49
N ARG A 394 -27.52 28.31 -3.79
CA ARG A 394 -26.77 27.54 -4.81
C ARG A 394 -27.24 27.80 -6.24
N GLY A 395 -28.38 28.47 -6.43
CA GLY A 395 -28.94 28.73 -7.76
C GLY A 395 -29.47 27.47 -8.42
N ASN A 396 -29.60 27.49 -9.75
CA ASN A 396 -29.97 26.28 -10.48
C ASN A 396 -28.91 25.22 -10.26
N THR A 397 -29.35 24.06 -9.78
CA THR A 397 -28.48 23.01 -9.26
C THR A 397 -28.81 21.69 -9.91
N VAL A 398 -27.78 20.96 -10.35
CA VAL A 398 -27.89 19.57 -10.80
C VAL A 398 -27.02 18.70 -9.88
N ILE A 399 -27.48 17.49 -9.55
CA ILE A 399 -26.69 16.47 -8.87
C ILE A 399 -26.76 15.16 -9.65
N LEU A 400 -25.59 14.56 -9.89
CA LEU A 400 -25.44 13.24 -10.48
C LEU A 400 -25.00 12.23 -9.41
N ASP A 401 -25.67 11.09 -9.37
CA ASP A 401 -25.25 9.88 -8.67
C ASP A 401 -24.45 8.98 -9.63
N HIS A 402 -23.20 8.69 -9.29
CA HIS A 402 -22.30 7.84 -10.07
C HIS A 402 -22.24 6.40 -9.54
N GLY A 403 -23.07 6.05 -8.56
CA GLY A 403 -23.03 4.78 -7.86
C GLY A 403 -22.04 4.76 -6.70
N GLN A 404 -22.16 3.74 -5.85
CA GLN A 404 -21.29 3.45 -4.71
C GLN A 404 -21.06 4.65 -3.76
N GLY A 405 -22.04 5.56 -3.68
CA GLY A 405 -21.99 6.76 -2.85
C GLY A 405 -21.14 7.90 -3.41
N VAL A 406 -20.79 7.88 -4.69
CA VAL A 406 -20.04 8.94 -5.37
C VAL A 406 -21.00 9.88 -6.09
N PHE A 407 -20.94 11.16 -5.74
CA PHE A 407 -21.82 12.19 -6.30
C PHE A 407 -21.05 13.39 -6.82
N SER A 408 -21.53 13.98 -7.91
CA SER A 408 -21.09 15.29 -8.37
C SER A 408 -22.25 16.29 -8.40
N ALA A 409 -22.01 17.52 -7.98
CA ALA A 409 -22.99 18.58 -7.94
C ALA A 409 -22.50 19.84 -8.65
N TYR A 410 -23.42 20.55 -9.30
CA TYR A 410 -23.15 21.67 -10.19
C TYR A 410 -24.05 22.84 -9.78
N PHE A 411 -23.45 23.93 -9.31
CA PHE A 411 -24.19 25.09 -8.82
C PHE A 411 -24.05 26.30 -9.75
N HIS A 412 -24.84 27.33 -9.45
CA HIS A 412 -24.87 28.63 -10.13
C HIS A 412 -25.24 28.57 -11.62
N LEU A 413 -25.88 27.48 -12.08
CA LEU A 413 -26.15 27.24 -13.49
C LEU A 413 -27.14 28.27 -14.08
N SER A 414 -26.98 28.62 -15.36
CA SER A 414 -27.96 29.50 -16.04
C SER A 414 -29.16 28.72 -16.58
N GLU A 415 -28.94 27.49 -17.02
CA GLU A 415 -29.94 26.61 -17.62
C GLU A 415 -29.52 25.14 -17.42
N THR A 416 -30.48 24.23 -17.33
CA THR A 416 -30.25 22.77 -17.22
C THR A 416 -30.88 22.05 -18.41
N PHE A 417 -30.24 20.97 -18.89
CA PHE A 417 -30.63 20.24 -20.11
C PHE A 417 -31.08 18.80 -19.84
N VAL A 418 -31.23 18.44 -18.58
CA VAL A 418 -31.54 17.08 -18.12
C VAL A 418 -32.67 17.12 -17.09
N ALA A 419 -33.36 16.01 -16.86
CA ALA A 419 -34.39 15.86 -15.85
C ALA A 419 -34.00 14.83 -14.78
N VAL A 420 -34.59 14.92 -13.59
CA VAL A 420 -34.41 13.89 -12.54
C VAL A 420 -34.81 12.52 -13.08
N GLY A 421 -33.93 11.53 -12.91
CA GLY A 421 -34.06 10.17 -13.41
C GLY A 421 -33.33 9.92 -14.74
N ASP A 422 -32.88 10.96 -15.44
CA ASP A 422 -32.11 10.79 -16.67
C ASP A 422 -30.78 10.10 -16.41
N GLN A 423 -30.40 9.19 -17.31
CA GLN A 423 -29.05 8.63 -17.38
C GLN A 423 -28.21 9.51 -18.30
N VAL A 424 -27.03 9.91 -17.83
CA VAL A 424 -26.09 10.73 -18.59
C VAL A 424 -24.79 9.98 -18.82
N ALA A 425 -24.18 10.18 -19.99
CA ALA A 425 -22.87 9.63 -20.31
C ALA A 425 -21.74 10.60 -19.95
N ALA A 426 -20.54 10.07 -19.66
CA ALA A 426 -19.34 10.89 -19.52
C ALA A 426 -19.14 11.82 -20.75
N GLY A 427 -18.87 13.09 -20.49
CA GLY A 427 -18.73 14.14 -21.51
C GLY A 427 -20.04 14.69 -22.07
N GLN A 428 -21.21 14.18 -21.67
CA GLN A 428 -22.50 14.74 -22.09
C GLN A 428 -22.70 16.14 -21.49
N THR A 429 -23.12 17.11 -22.29
CA THR A 429 -23.55 18.42 -21.78
C THR A 429 -24.84 18.26 -20.99
N ILE A 430 -24.82 18.66 -19.71
CA ILE A 430 -25.96 18.54 -18.78
C ILE A 430 -26.57 19.90 -18.42
N ALA A 431 -25.80 20.97 -18.56
CA ALA A 431 -26.21 22.32 -18.18
C ALA A 431 -25.35 23.39 -18.87
N ALA A 432 -25.74 24.64 -18.66
CA ALA A 432 -24.97 25.82 -19.01
C ALA A 432 -24.53 26.57 -17.75
N GLY A 433 -23.24 26.94 -17.67
CA GLY A 433 -22.67 27.74 -16.60
C GLY A 433 -23.38 29.09 -16.48
N GLY A 434 -23.41 29.65 -15.27
CA GLY A 434 -24.21 30.83 -14.97
C GLY A 434 -23.68 31.63 -13.78
N SER A 435 -24.59 32.38 -13.17
CA SER A 435 -24.32 33.18 -11.97
C SER A 435 -25.57 33.28 -11.08
N THR A 436 -26.43 32.26 -11.10
CA THR A 436 -27.67 32.26 -10.29
C THR A 436 -27.36 31.95 -8.82
N GLY A 437 -28.24 32.38 -7.91
CA GLY A 437 -28.03 32.25 -6.47
C GLY A 437 -26.99 33.24 -5.94
N LEU A 438 -26.35 32.91 -4.82
CA LEU A 438 -25.32 33.73 -4.20
C LEU A 438 -23.97 33.56 -4.92
N SER A 439 -23.69 34.46 -5.86
CA SER A 439 -22.45 34.45 -6.65
C SER A 439 -21.95 35.88 -6.94
N THR A 440 -20.63 36.07 -6.94
CA THR A 440 -19.99 37.36 -7.30
C THR A 440 -19.84 37.57 -8.81
N GLY A 441 -19.99 36.52 -9.61
CA GLY A 441 -19.88 36.56 -11.06
C GLY A 441 -19.93 35.17 -11.70
N PRO A 442 -20.01 35.09 -13.05
CA PRO A 442 -20.19 33.80 -13.71
C PRO A 442 -19.03 32.81 -13.48
N HIS A 443 -19.37 31.62 -13.00
CA HIS A 443 -18.46 30.48 -12.80
C HIS A 443 -19.27 29.19 -12.65
N LEU A 444 -18.60 28.03 -12.69
CA LEU A 444 -19.15 26.77 -12.19
C LEU A 444 -18.53 26.51 -10.83
N HIS A 445 -19.36 26.35 -9.80
CA HIS A 445 -18.96 25.67 -8.56
C HIS A 445 -19.27 24.17 -8.73
N TRP A 446 -18.24 23.33 -8.67
CA TRP A 446 -18.33 21.87 -8.83
C TRP A 446 -17.99 21.16 -7.52
N ASP A 447 -18.97 20.52 -6.92
CA ASP A 447 -18.85 19.72 -5.69
C ASP A 447 -18.66 18.24 -6.07
N LEU A 448 -17.75 17.53 -5.38
CA LEU A 448 -17.66 16.08 -5.42
C LEU A 448 -17.81 15.54 -3.99
N ARG A 449 -18.60 14.48 -3.82
CA ARG A 449 -18.90 13.91 -2.49
C ARG A 449 -18.80 12.40 -2.48
N ILE A 450 -18.25 11.86 -1.39
CA ILE A 450 -18.14 10.43 -1.11
C ILE A 450 -18.94 10.14 0.15
N HIS A 451 -20.04 9.39 0.01
CA HIS A 451 -20.98 9.09 1.09
C HIS A 451 -21.43 10.35 1.86
N GLY A 452 -21.68 11.44 1.13
CA GLY A 452 -22.10 12.74 1.69
C GLY A 452 -20.97 13.68 2.09
N VAL A 453 -19.74 13.18 2.27
CA VAL A 453 -18.58 13.99 2.67
C VAL A 453 -18.01 14.72 1.45
N PRO A 454 -17.92 16.07 1.47
CA PRO A 454 -17.24 16.83 0.41
C PRO A 454 -15.76 16.47 0.31
N VAL A 455 -15.29 16.26 -0.91
CA VAL A 455 -13.89 15.95 -1.21
C VAL A 455 -13.37 16.82 -2.36
N ASN A 456 -12.06 16.93 -2.47
CA ASN A 456 -11.38 17.63 -3.55
C ASN A 456 -11.61 16.89 -4.89
N GLY A 457 -12.52 17.41 -5.70
CA GLY A 457 -12.85 16.84 -7.02
C GLY A 457 -11.66 16.77 -7.98
N LEU A 458 -10.62 17.60 -7.82
CA LEU A 458 -9.43 17.54 -8.67
C LEU A 458 -8.67 16.21 -8.51
N GLN A 459 -8.71 15.59 -7.33
CA GLN A 459 -8.10 14.29 -7.11
C GLN A 459 -8.65 13.22 -8.06
N TRP A 460 -9.95 13.29 -8.36
CA TRP A 460 -10.64 12.34 -9.24
C TRP A 460 -10.36 12.57 -10.73
N LEU A 461 -9.81 13.73 -11.10
CA LEU A 461 -9.35 13.99 -12.47
C LEU A 461 -7.97 13.36 -12.75
N GLU A 462 -7.20 13.06 -11.70
CA GLU A 462 -5.82 12.60 -11.79
C GLU A 462 -5.63 11.16 -11.31
N THR A 463 -6.44 10.73 -10.34
CA THR A 463 -6.32 9.43 -9.67
C THR A 463 -7.56 8.59 -9.94
N PRO A 464 -7.41 7.36 -10.49
CA PRO A 464 -8.52 6.45 -10.64
C PRO A 464 -8.91 5.85 -9.28
N PHE A 465 -10.21 5.59 -9.09
CA PHE A 465 -10.76 4.93 -7.90
C PHE A 465 -11.67 3.77 -8.29
N PRO A 466 -11.81 2.73 -7.43
CA PRO A 466 -11.06 2.51 -6.19
C PRO A 466 -9.58 2.10 -6.36
#